data_AF-A0AA96WKB6-F1
#
_entry.id   AF-A0AA96WKB6-F1
#
_cell.length_a   1.000
_cell.length_b   1.000
_cell.length_c   1.000
_cell.angle_alpha   90.00
_cell.angle_beta   90.00
_cell.angle_gamma   90.00
#
_symmetry.space_group_name_H-M   'P 1'
#
loop_
_entity.id
_entity.type
_entity.pdbx_description
1 polymer ?
#
loop_
_entity_poly.entity_id
_entity_poly.type
_entity_poly.pdbx_seq_one_letter_code
_entity_poly.pdbx_strand_id
1 'polypeptide(L)'
;MSQNYESDNTRLDSGRAAIFVDGSNLFYAALQLGIEIDYTKLLTHLTANARLLRAFFYTGVDRTNEKQQGFLLWMRRNGYRVITKDLIQLPDGSKKANLDVEIAVDMLTLADHVDTAILVSGDGDLAYAVNAIAYRGVRVSVVSLRSMTSDHLINVADHYIDLDTIKQNIQKPTASGYPDYIAKMSL
;
A
#
# COMPACT_ATOMS: atom_id res chain seq x y z
N MET A 1 -24.72 -8.07 37.59
CA MET A 1 -23.56 -7.17 37.41
C MET A 1 -22.73 -7.73 36.27
N SER A 2 -23.02 -7.28 35.06
CA SER A 2 -22.30 -7.70 33.85
C SER A 2 -21.23 -6.65 33.61
N GLN A 3 -19.96 -7.00 33.84
CA GLN A 3 -18.86 -6.11 33.51
C GLN A 3 -18.72 -6.07 31.99
N ASN A 4 -18.96 -4.89 31.42
CA ASN A 4 -18.58 -4.56 30.06
C ASN A 4 -17.05 -4.51 30.03
N TYR A 5 -16.42 -5.49 29.39
CA TYR A 5 -15.05 -5.36 28.91
C TYR A 5 -15.08 -4.39 27.72
N GLU A 6 -15.03 -3.10 28.01
CA GLU A 6 -14.57 -2.12 27.02
C GLU A 6 -13.16 -2.55 26.61
N SER A 7 -13.02 -2.90 25.33
CA SER A 7 -11.73 -3.19 24.71
C SER A 7 -10.95 -1.88 24.73
N ASP A 8 -10.08 -1.76 25.71
CA ASP A 8 -9.12 -0.67 25.86
C ASP A 8 -8.21 -0.66 24.63
N ASN A 9 -8.61 0.09 23.61
CA ASN A 9 -7.92 0.24 22.33
C ASN A 9 -6.78 1.27 22.51
N THR A 10 -5.93 1.05 23.51
CA THR A 10 -4.65 1.73 23.64
C THR A 10 -3.74 1.20 22.54
N ARG A 11 -3.97 1.64 21.30
CA ARG A 11 -3.06 1.41 20.18
C ARG A 11 -1.75 2.08 20.55
N LEU A 12 -0.77 1.26 20.96
CA LEU A 12 0.57 1.70 21.31
C LEU A 12 1.12 2.61 20.20
N ASP A 13 1.77 3.70 20.57
CA ASP A 13 2.40 4.63 19.63
C ASP A 13 3.32 3.84 18.67
N SER A 14 2.99 3.91 17.38
CA SER A 14 3.76 3.24 16.33
C SER A 14 5.05 4.00 16.00
N GLY A 15 5.29 5.15 16.64
CA GLY A 15 6.47 5.97 16.45
C GLY A 15 6.49 6.62 15.06
N ARG A 16 7.69 6.86 14.53
CA ARG A 16 7.86 7.32 13.16
C ARG A 16 7.55 6.20 12.18
N ALA A 17 6.65 6.44 11.24
CA ALA A 17 6.28 5.46 10.24
C ALA A 17 6.64 5.88 8.81
N ALA A 18 7.02 4.92 7.98
CA ALA A 18 7.00 5.06 6.53
C ALA A 18 6.04 4.05 5.89
N ILE A 19 5.35 4.47 4.82
CA ILE A 19 4.46 3.62 4.04
C ILE A 19 5.05 3.40 2.65
N PHE A 20 5.04 2.16 2.19
CA PHE A 20 5.50 1.73 0.87
C PHE A 20 4.34 1.08 0.13
N VAL A 21 3.70 1.80 -0.80
CA VAL A 21 2.55 1.29 -1.55
C VAL A 21 2.97 0.79 -2.92
N ASP A 22 2.86 -0.52 -3.13
CA ASP A 22 2.89 -1.08 -4.47
C ASP A 22 1.54 -0.83 -5.14
N GLY A 23 1.53 0.10 -6.09
CA GLY A 23 0.32 0.52 -6.79
C GLY A 23 -0.30 -0.58 -7.65
N SER A 24 0.51 -1.50 -8.18
CA SER A 24 -0.01 -2.62 -8.99
C SER A 24 -0.70 -3.64 -8.09
N ASN A 25 -0.05 -4.06 -7.00
CA ASN A 25 -0.64 -4.99 -6.03
C ASN A 25 -1.92 -4.40 -5.40
N LEU A 26 -1.89 -3.13 -4.98
CA LEU A 26 -3.06 -2.47 -4.40
C LEU A 26 -4.21 -2.35 -5.41
N PHE A 27 -3.92 -2.08 -6.68
CA PHE A 27 -4.94 -1.99 -7.73
C PHE A 27 -5.68 -3.34 -7.91
N TYR A 28 -4.94 -4.43 -8.04
CA TYR A 28 -5.56 -5.76 -8.19
C TYR A 28 -6.32 -6.19 -6.94
N ALA A 29 -5.82 -5.85 -5.75
CA ALA A 29 -6.54 -6.07 -4.49
C ALA A 29 -7.87 -5.29 -4.44
N ALA A 30 -7.86 -4.01 -4.80
CA ALA A 30 -9.07 -3.19 -4.85
C ALA A 30 -10.09 -3.72 -5.88
N LEU A 31 -9.60 -4.17 -7.04
CA LEU A 31 -10.42 -4.79 -8.08
C LEU A 31 -11.08 -6.08 -7.58
N GLN A 32 -10.35 -6.94 -6.87
CA GLN A 32 -10.90 -8.16 -6.28
C GLN A 32 -11.93 -7.87 -5.17
N LEU A 33 -11.74 -6.79 -4.40
CA LEU A 33 -12.71 -6.33 -3.41
C LEU A 33 -13.93 -5.63 -4.01
N GLY A 34 -13.88 -5.23 -5.27
CA GLY A 34 -14.92 -4.44 -5.92
C GLY A 34 -15.08 -3.03 -5.34
N ILE A 35 -13.98 -2.42 -4.89
CA ILE A 35 -13.98 -1.07 -4.28
C ILE A 35 -13.09 -0.10 -5.05
N GLU A 36 -13.41 1.18 -4.95
CA GLU A 36 -12.51 2.25 -5.33
C GLU A 36 -11.81 2.82 -4.10
N ILE A 37 -10.47 2.83 -4.09
CA ILE A 37 -9.68 3.31 -2.96
C ILE A 37 -9.70 4.84 -2.89
N ASP A 38 -9.99 5.37 -1.71
CA ASP A 38 -9.71 6.73 -1.30
C ASP A 38 -8.31 6.77 -0.68
N TYR A 39 -7.32 7.22 -1.45
CA TYR A 39 -5.91 7.23 -1.05
C TYR A 39 -5.61 8.18 0.12
N THR A 40 -6.44 9.19 0.36
CA THR A 40 -6.31 10.07 1.52
C THR A 40 -6.78 9.35 2.78
N LYS A 41 -7.91 8.63 2.69
CA LYS A 41 -8.38 7.79 3.80
C LYS A 41 -7.46 6.62 4.06
N LEU A 42 -6.93 5.97 3.03
CA LEU A 42 -5.93 4.90 3.16
C LEU A 42 -4.72 5.41 3.96
N LEU A 43 -4.15 6.56 3.56
CA LEU A 43 -3.03 7.17 4.25
C LEU A 43 -3.36 7.45 5.72
N THR A 44 -4.48 8.14 5.97
CA THR A 44 -4.92 8.53 7.30
C THR A 44 -5.18 7.32 8.20
N HIS A 45 -5.80 6.27 7.66
CA HIS A 45 -6.15 5.06 8.40
C HIS A 45 -4.89 4.26 8.79
N LEU A 46 -3.96 4.07 7.85
CA LEU A 46 -2.73 3.32 8.11
C LEU A 46 -1.78 4.06 9.05
N THR A 47 -1.83 5.39 9.11
CA THR A 47 -0.98 6.19 10.01
C THR A 47 -1.68 6.71 11.25
N ALA A 48 -2.88 6.22 11.58
CA ALA A 48 -3.71 6.83 12.63
C ALA A 48 -3.03 6.95 14.00
N ASN A 49 -2.06 6.07 14.30
CA ASN A 49 -1.32 6.05 15.58
C ASN A 49 0.19 6.18 15.36
N ALA A 50 0.61 6.83 14.27
CA ALA A 50 2.01 7.00 13.90
C ALA A 50 2.31 8.42 13.45
N ARG A 51 3.55 8.88 13.68
CA ARG A 51 4.06 10.09 13.05
C ARG A 51 4.59 9.75 11.67
N LEU A 52 3.82 10.06 10.62
CA LEU A 52 4.22 9.81 9.24
C LEU A 52 5.50 10.57 8.87
N LEU A 53 6.57 9.84 8.53
CA LEU A 53 7.80 10.38 7.97
C LEU A 53 7.69 10.55 6.45
N ARG A 54 7.28 9.48 5.75
CA ARG A 54 7.12 9.43 4.29
C ARG A 54 6.06 8.43 3.88
N ALA A 55 5.30 8.75 2.85
CA ALA A 55 4.47 7.77 2.13
C ALA A 55 4.94 7.70 0.69
N PHE A 56 5.21 6.50 0.20
CA PHE A 56 5.64 6.23 -1.16
C PHE A 56 4.55 5.51 -1.94
N PHE A 57 4.46 5.81 -3.23
CA PHE A 57 3.58 5.11 -4.17
C PHE A 57 4.36 4.72 -5.41
N TYR A 58 4.54 3.41 -5.62
CA TYR A 58 5.34 2.83 -6.69
C TYR A 58 4.41 2.33 -7.80
N THR A 59 4.64 2.74 -9.04
CA THR A 59 3.76 2.33 -10.14
C THR A 59 4.43 2.38 -11.52
N GLY A 60 4.00 1.49 -12.41
CA GLY A 60 4.30 1.59 -13.83
C GLY A 60 3.53 2.74 -14.47
N VAL A 61 4.16 3.46 -15.41
CA VAL A 61 3.54 4.60 -16.08
C VAL A 61 3.48 4.41 -17.60
N ASP A 62 2.30 4.64 -18.17
CA ASP A 62 2.13 4.93 -19.60
C ASP A 62 2.06 6.46 -19.76
N ARG A 63 3.09 7.04 -20.38
CA ARG A 63 3.17 8.50 -20.55
C ARG A 63 2.11 9.04 -21.50
N THR A 64 1.48 8.19 -22.31
CA THR A 64 0.39 8.59 -23.20
C THR A 64 -0.98 8.61 -22.48
N ASN A 65 -1.08 8.02 -21.29
CA ASN A 65 -2.32 7.99 -20.52
C ASN A 65 -2.49 9.24 -19.65
N GLU A 66 -3.14 10.27 -20.19
CA GLU A 66 -3.39 11.55 -19.49
C GLU A 66 -4.16 11.38 -18.17
N LYS A 67 -5.09 10.43 -18.08
CA LYS A 67 -5.83 10.16 -16.84
C LYS A 67 -4.90 9.64 -15.75
N GLN A 68 -3.99 8.73 -16.10
CA GLN A 68 -2.98 8.25 -15.18
C GLN A 68 -2.07 9.40 -14.73
N GLN A 69 -1.60 10.26 -15.65
CA GLN A 69 -0.78 11.42 -15.29
C GLN A 69 -1.50 12.37 -14.31
N GLY A 70 -2.79 12.64 -14.53
CA GLY A 70 -3.61 13.43 -13.62
C GLY A 70 -3.73 12.82 -12.22
N PHE A 71 -3.97 11.50 -12.13
CA PHE A 71 -3.98 10.76 -10.87
C PHE A 71 -2.62 10.83 -10.16
N LEU A 72 -1.52 10.59 -10.87
CA LEU A 72 -0.17 10.61 -10.29
C LEU A 72 0.23 12.02 -9.81
N LEU A 73 -0.23 13.08 -10.50
CA LEU A 73 -0.08 14.45 -10.04
C LEU A 73 -0.90 14.70 -8.77
N TRP A 74 -2.14 14.21 -8.72
CA TRP A 74 -2.98 14.31 -7.53
C TRP A 74 -2.33 13.60 -6.33
N MET A 75 -1.79 12.39 -6.51
CA MET A 75 -1.08 11.65 -5.46
C MET A 75 0.09 12.46 -4.88
N ARG A 76 0.90 13.09 -5.75
CA ARG A 76 2.02 13.97 -5.33
C ARG A 76 1.56 15.16 -4.48
N ARG A 77 0.40 15.73 -4.82
CA ARG A 77 -0.18 16.87 -4.08
C ARG A 77 -0.84 16.46 -2.77
N ASN A 78 -1.18 15.18 -2.61
CA ASN A 78 -1.92 14.65 -1.45
C ASN A 78 -1.07 13.69 -0.59
N GLY A 79 0.21 14.03 -0.41
CA GLY A 79 1.06 13.41 0.63
C GLY A 79 1.89 12.20 0.20
N TYR A 80 1.76 11.72 -1.04
CA TYR A 80 2.58 10.61 -1.54
C TYR A 80 3.80 11.10 -2.34
N ARG A 81 4.96 10.51 -2.07
CA ARG A 81 6.11 10.53 -2.97
C ARG A 81 5.93 9.42 -3.99
N VAL A 82 5.61 9.81 -5.22
CA VAL A 82 5.34 8.84 -6.28
C VAL A 82 6.62 8.51 -7.05
N ILE A 83 6.94 7.22 -7.12
CA ILE A 83 8.05 6.64 -7.87
C ILE A 83 7.47 5.91 -9.08
N THR A 84 7.99 6.22 -10.27
CA THR A 84 7.46 5.70 -11.53
C THR A 84 8.53 5.02 -12.35
N LYS A 85 8.15 3.94 -13.03
CA LYS A 85 8.97 3.26 -14.03
C LYS A 85 8.19 3.14 -15.33
N ASP A 86 8.83 3.38 -16.46
CA ASP A 86 8.17 3.23 -17.75
C ASP A 86 7.77 1.76 -17.94
N LEU A 87 6.55 1.54 -18.45
CA LEU A 87 6.06 0.20 -18.69
C LEU A 87 6.86 -0.49 -19.80
N ILE A 88 7.27 -1.73 -19.53
CA ILE A 88 7.98 -2.56 -20.50
C ILE A 88 6.94 -3.43 -21.20
N GLN A 89 6.92 -3.38 -22.53
CA GLN A 89 6.12 -4.29 -23.33
C GLN A 89 6.85 -5.62 -23.44
N LEU A 90 6.21 -6.67 -22.96
CA LEU A 90 6.70 -8.05 -23.02
C LEU A 90 6.40 -8.68 -24.39
N PRO A 91 7.08 -9.77 -24.77
CA PRO A 91 6.86 -10.46 -26.05
C PRO A 91 5.43 -10.97 -26.26
N ASP A 92 4.69 -11.18 -25.16
CA ASP A 92 3.27 -11.58 -25.18
C ASP A 92 2.31 -10.39 -25.39
N GLY A 93 2.84 -9.17 -25.57
CA GLY A 93 2.08 -7.95 -25.75
C GLY A 93 1.63 -7.28 -24.45
N SER A 94 1.81 -7.92 -23.29
CA SER A 94 1.46 -7.33 -21.99
C SER A 94 2.45 -6.22 -21.61
N LYS A 95 1.95 -5.21 -20.89
CA LYS A 95 2.78 -4.13 -20.32
C LYS A 95 2.95 -4.37 -18.83
N LYS A 96 4.18 -4.42 -18.35
CA LYS A 96 4.48 -4.58 -16.91
C LYS A 96 5.62 -3.66 -16.50
N ALA A 97 5.56 -3.20 -15.25
CA ALA A 97 6.67 -2.61 -14.55
C ALA A 97 6.75 -3.25 -13.17
N ASN A 98 7.91 -3.79 -12.83
CA ASN A 98 8.22 -4.26 -11.49
C ASN A 98 9.09 -3.17 -10.80
N LEU A 99 8.66 -2.77 -9.59
CA LEU A 99 9.35 -1.80 -8.73
C LEU A 99 9.82 -2.39 -7.39
N ASP A 100 9.89 -3.72 -7.25
CA ASP A 100 10.27 -4.42 -6.02
C ASP A 100 11.68 -4.03 -5.56
N VAL A 101 12.59 -3.83 -6.51
CA VAL A 101 13.96 -3.37 -6.23
C VAL A 101 13.92 -1.97 -5.63
N GLU A 102 13.18 -1.04 -6.23
CA GLU A 102 13.03 0.32 -5.75
C GLU A 102 12.38 0.36 -4.35
N ILE A 103 11.35 -0.46 -4.12
CA ILE A 103 10.70 -0.62 -2.83
C ILE A 103 11.70 -1.14 -1.78
N ALA A 104 12.40 -2.24 -2.07
CA ALA A 104 13.35 -2.86 -1.15
C ALA A 104 14.50 -1.91 -0.78
N VAL A 105 15.05 -1.17 -1.76
CA VAL A 105 16.10 -0.18 -1.54
C VAL A 105 15.61 0.96 -0.64
N ASP A 106 14.43 1.51 -0.90
CA ASP A 106 13.87 2.59 -0.08
C ASP A 106 13.54 2.14 1.35
N MET A 107 13.03 0.91 1.52
CA MET A 107 12.80 0.29 2.84
C MET A 107 14.10 0.19 3.64
N LEU A 108 15.14 -0.38 3.05
CA LEU A 108 16.46 -0.52 3.69
C LEU A 108 17.09 0.84 4.03
N THR A 109 16.92 1.83 3.15
CA THR A 109 17.48 3.18 3.32
C THR A 109 16.80 3.93 4.47
N LEU A 110 15.50 3.70 4.68
CA LEU A 110 14.75 4.37 5.74
C LEU A 110 14.74 3.62 7.07
N ALA A 111 15.25 2.39 7.11
CA ALA A 111 15.16 1.52 8.28
C ALA A 111 15.67 2.20 9.57
N ASP A 112 16.78 2.92 9.51
CA ASP A 112 17.38 3.57 10.68
C ASP A 112 16.70 4.90 11.07
N HIS A 113 15.60 5.25 10.38
CA HIS A 113 14.88 6.51 10.54
C HIS A 113 13.41 6.33 10.93
N VAL A 114 12.91 5.09 10.93
CA VAL A 114 11.53 4.75 11.23
C VAL A 114 11.48 3.68 12.32
N ASP A 115 10.44 3.75 13.13
CA ASP A 115 10.12 2.74 14.14
C ASP A 115 9.14 1.69 13.55
N THR A 116 8.39 2.07 12.52
CA THR A 116 7.42 1.23 11.81
C THR A 116 7.51 1.39 10.29
N ALA A 117 7.48 0.29 9.56
CA ALA A 117 7.31 0.25 8.11
C ALA A 117 5.97 -0.42 7.77
N ILE A 118 5.19 0.21 6.89
CA ILE A 118 3.92 -0.34 6.41
C ILE A 118 4.08 -0.64 4.92
N LEU A 119 4.09 -1.92 4.58
CA LEU A 119 4.18 -2.39 3.20
C LEU A 119 2.77 -2.73 2.69
N VAL A 120 2.29 -2.00 1.69
CA VAL A 120 1.04 -2.31 1.00
C VAL A 120 1.38 -3.11 -0.27
N SER A 121 1.60 -4.41 -0.11
CA SER A 121 1.87 -5.37 -1.19
C SER A 121 1.63 -6.80 -0.70
N GLY A 122 1.27 -7.70 -1.62
CA GLY A 122 1.19 -9.14 -1.38
C GLY A 122 2.43 -9.92 -1.85
N ASP A 123 3.42 -9.25 -2.43
CA ASP A 123 4.50 -9.89 -3.17
C ASP A 123 5.54 -10.57 -2.27
N GLY A 124 5.72 -11.88 -2.47
CA GLY A 124 6.69 -12.69 -1.74
C GLY A 124 8.14 -12.29 -1.96
N ASP A 125 8.47 -11.64 -3.08
CA ASP A 125 9.84 -11.24 -3.42
C ASP A 125 10.35 -10.12 -2.48
N LEU A 126 9.45 -9.40 -1.82
CA LEU A 126 9.78 -8.37 -0.83
C LEU A 126 10.06 -8.94 0.58
N ALA A 127 9.82 -10.24 0.82
CA ALA A 127 9.98 -10.84 2.14
C ALA A 127 11.41 -10.70 2.69
N TYR A 128 12.42 -10.78 1.83
CA TYR A 128 13.80 -10.60 2.24
C TYR A 128 14.08 -9.16 2.71
N ALA A 129 13.52 -8.16 2.04
CA ALA A 129 13.64 -6.76 2.43
C ALA A 129 12.92 -6.51 3.77
N VAL A 130 11.72 -7.07 3.95
CA VAL A 130 10.97 -7.04 5.22
C VAL A 130 11.80 -7.62 6.36
N ASN A 131 12.34 -8.82 6.19
CA ASN A 131 13.15 -9.46 7.22
C ASN A 131 14.44 -8.65 7.53
N ALA A 132 15.07 -8.07 6.50
CA ALA A 132 16.28 -7.27 6.67
C ALA A 132 16.06 -5.99 7.48
N ILE A 133 14.91 -5.30 7.31
CA ILE A 133 14.60 -4.12 8.13
C ILE A 133 14.11 -4.52 9.54
N ALA A 134 13.45 -5.67 9.68
CA ALA A 134 13.06 -6.21 10.99
C ALA A 134 14.30 -6.48 11.87
N TYR A 135 15.38 -7.02 11.30
CA TYR A 135 16.67 -7.18 12.01
C TYR A 135 17.29 -5.87 12.48
N ARG A 136 16.90 -4.72 11.92
CA ARG A 136 17.33 -3.38 12.36
C ARG A 136 16.40 -2.79 13.42
N GLY A 137 15.42 -3.54 13.89
CA GLY A 137 14.47 -3.12 14.93
C GLY A 137 13.24 -2.40 14.40
N VAL A 138 13.01 -2.38 13.07
CA VAL A 138 11.80 -1.79 12.48
C VAL A 138 10.64 -2.77 12.60
N ARG A 139 9.52 -2.33 13.17
CA ARG A 139 8.27 -3.12 13.15
C ARG A 139 7.64 -3.07 11.76
N VAL A 140 7.29 -4.20 11.17
CA VAL A 140 6.76 -4.27 9.82
C VAL A 140 5.30 -4.75 9.82
N SER A 141 4.44 -3.92 9.25
CA SER A 141 3.04 -4.25 8.96
C SER A 141 2.85 -4.48 7.47
N VAL A 142 2.39 -5.66 7.08
CA VAL A 142 2.00 -5.97 5.70
C VAL A 142 0.50 -5.77 5.53
N VAL A 143 0.10 -5.05 4.48
CA VAL A 143 -1.30 -4.72 4.18
C VAL A 143 -1.64 -5.23 2.77
N SER A 144 -2.51 -6.22 2.67
CA SER A 144 -2.89 -6.82 1.39
C SER A 144 -4.16 -7.68 1.55
N LEU A 145 -4.60 -8.36 0.49
CA LEU A 145 -5.62 -9.40 0.57
C LEU A 145 -4.98 -10.76 0.87
N ARG A 146 -5.60 -11.55 1.75
CA ARG A 146 -5.02 -12.85 2.12
C ARG A 146 -4.89 -13.79 0.94
N SER A 147 -5.84 -13.74 0.01
CA SER A 147 -5.86 -14.52 -1.24
C SER A 147 -4.76 -14.13 -2.23
N MET A 148 -4.15 -12.96 -2.08
CA MET A 148 -3.15 -12.40 -2.99
C MET A 148 -1.77 -12.24 -2.34
N THR A 149 -1.58 -12.78 -1.13
CA THR A 149 -0.36 -12.56 -0.36
C THR A 149 0.40 -13.86 -0.19
N SER A 150 1.72 -13.83 -0.43
CA SER A 150 2.61 -14.94 -0.13
C SER A 150 2.64 -15.26 1.36
N ASP A 151 2.46 -16.53 1.73
CA ASP A 151 2.61 -16.98 3.12
C ASP A 151 4.01 -16.65 3.67
N HIS A 152 5.05 -16.64 2.82
CA HIS A 152 6.39 -16.28 3.25
C HIS A 152 6.46 -14.81 3.70
N LEU A 153 5.82 -13.89 2.96
CA LEU A 153 5.76 -12.48 3.31
C LEU A 153 5.01 -12.27 4.63
N ILE A 154 3.90 -12.99 4.85
CA ILE A 154 3.11 -12.91 6.08
C ILE A 154 3.94 -13.39 7.27
N ASN A 155 4.68 -14.48 7.11
CA ASN A 155 5.45 -15.09 8.19
C ASN A 155 6.63 -14.23 8.66
N VAL A 156 7.17 -13.34 7.81
CA VAL A 156 8.26 -12.43 8.17
C VAL A 156 7.78 -11.07 8.69
N ALA A 157 6.48 -10.78 8.61
CA ALA A 157 5.91 -9.52 9.10
C ALA A 157 5.52 -9.63 10.59
N ASP A 158 5.67 -8.55 11.34
CA ASP A 158 5.19 -8.48 12.73
C ASP A 158 3.66 -8.43 12.78
N HIS A 159 3.06 -7.75 11.82
CA HIS A 159 1.61 -7.61 11.69
C HIS A 159 1.16 -7.81 10.25
N TYR A 160 0.01 -8.46 10.10
CA TYR A 160 -0.70 -8.56 8.84
C TYR A 160 -2.07 -7.92 8.96
N ILE A 161 -2.38 -7.00 8.05
CA ILE A 161 -3.66 -6.29 7.98
C ILE A 161 -4.34 -6.68 6.69
N ASP A 162 -5.47 -7.39 6.80
CA ASP A 162 -6.26 -7.74 5.63
C ASP A 162 -7.03 -6.51 5.11
N LEU A 163 -6.80 -6.14 3.86
CA LEU A 163 -7.47 -5.03 3.19
C LEU A 163 -9.01 -5.14 3.26
N ASP A 164 -9.57 -6.35 3.23
CA ASP A 164 -11.02 -6.56 3.33
C ASP A 164 -11.58 -6.05 4.67
N THR A 165 -10.82 -6.23 5.75
CA THR A 165 -11.24 -5.82 7.10
C THR A 165 -11.28 -4.29 7.28
N ILE A 166 -10.51 -3.55 6.49
CA ILE A 166 -10.44 -2.09 6.55
C ILE A 166 -11.16 -1.39 5.40
N LYS A 167 -11.75 -2.13 4.44
CA LYS A 167 -12.35 -1.58 3.20
C LYS A 167 -13.31 -0.42 3.43
N GLN A 168 -14.18 -0.51 4.45
CA GLN A 168 -15.18 0.53 4.75
C GLN A 168 -14.54 1.85 5.15
N ASN A 169 -13.33 1.81 5.72
CA ASN A 169 -12.58 3.00 6.15
C ASN A 169 -11.80 3.63 4.99
N ILE A 170 -11.47 2.86 3.95
CA ILE A 170 -10.57 3.29 2.87
C ILE A 170 -11.24 3.42 1.51
N GLN A 171 -12.49 2.98 1.36
CA GLN A 171 -13.23 3.13 0.11
C GLN A 171 -13.75 4.56 -0.08
N LYS A 172 -13.83 4.99 -1.35
CA LYS A 172 -14.58 6.20 -1.71
C LYS A 172 -16.05 6.03 -1.33
N PRO A 173 -16.73 7.11 -0.89
CA PRO A 173 -18.17 7.07 -0.71
C PRO A 173 -18.82 6.63 -2.02
N THR A 174 -19.73 5.66 -1.97
CA THR A 174 -20.55 5.27 -3.12
C THR A 174 -21.45 6.46 -3.47
N ALA A 175 -20.99 7.35 -4.34
CA ALA A 175 -21.83 8.42 -4.83
C ALA A 175 -22.95 7.78 -5.68
N SER A 176 -24.20 7.96 -5.26
CA SER A 176 -25.35 7.80 -6.13
C SER A 176 -25.14 8.63 -7.41
N GLY A 177 -24.88 7.99 -8.55
CA GLY A 177 -25.03 8.61 -9.87
C GLY A 177 -23.78 9.18 -10.55
N TYR A 178 -22.64 8.48 -10.55
CA TYR A 178 -21.60 8.69 -11.57
C TYR A 178 -21.38 7.41 -12.39
N PRO A 179 -21.51 7.45 -13.73
CA PRO A 179 -21.46 6.26 -14.57
C PRO A 179 -20.08 5.59 -14.56
N ASP A 180 -20.10 4.26 -14.66
CA ASP A 180 -18.97 3.33 -14.69
C ASP A 180 -17.76 3.84 -15.50
N TYR A 181 -16.69 4.23 -14.81
CA TYR A 181 -15.38 4.53 -15.39
C TYR A 181 -14.44 3.31 -15.40
N ILE A 182 -14.92 2.13 -15.00
CA ILE A 182 -14.12 0.94 -14.64
C ILE A 182 -13.42 0.27 -15.85
N ALA A 183 -13.69 0.66 -17.10
CA ALA A 183 -13.10 -0.03 -18.27
C ALA A 183 -11.80 0.59 -18.85
N LYS A 184 -11.14 1.59 -18.22
CA LYS A 184 -9.95 2.24 -18.82
C LYS A 184 -8.80 2.58 -17.86
N MET A 185 -8.51 1.71 -16.90
CA MET A 185 -7.31 1.80 -16.04
C MET A 185 -6.36 0.61 -16.21
N SER A 186 -6.28 0.06 -17.42
CA SER A 186 -5.18 -0.84 -17.78
C SER A 186 -3.86 -0.07 -17.67
N LEU A 187 -2.97 -0.57 -16.80
CA LEU A 187 -1.52 -0.38 -16.92
C LEU A 187 -1.10 -0.75 -18.36
#